data_AF-A0AAV0CPW4-F1
#
_entry.id   AF-A0AAV0CPW4-F1
#
_cell.length_a   1.000
_cell.length_b   1.000
_cell.length_c   1.000
_cell.angle_alpha   90.00
_cell.angle_beta   90.00
_cell.angle_gamma   90.00
#
_symmetry.space_group_name_H-M   'P 1'
#
loop_
_entity.id
_entity.type
_entity.pdbx_description
1 polymer ?
#
loop_
_entity_poly.entity_id
_entity_poly.type
_entity_poly.pdbx_seq_one_letter_code
_entity_poly.pdbx_strand_id
1 'polypeptide(L)'
;MTVDRKFFSDLIAPQEWLSSMHIDALTNLLMSQRFQDQQCQIISMFFVNLLKKKRFDKPEDWSGDRFLKRIDWRGLSKVLIPLNVENKHWILCEVNLEEVVVKVYDSLKTS
;
A
#
# COMPACT_ATOMS: atom_id res chain seq x y z
N MET A 1 -2.82 9.51 -13.65
CA MET A 1 -3.60 8.25 -13.66
C MET A 1 -4.93 8.59 -14.29
N THR A 2 -5.27 7.97 -15.41
CA THR A 2 -6.55 8.27 -16.10
C THR A 2 -7.54 7.23 -15.62
N VAL A 3 -8.54 7.66 -14.85
CA VAL A 3 -9.67 6.82 -14.44
C VAL A 3 -10.68 6.84 -15.59
N ASP A 4 -11.05 5.68 -16.11
CA ASP A 4 -11.95 5.56 -17.25
C ASP A 4 -13.25 4.81 -16.89
N ARG A 5 -14.13 4.63 -17.88
CA ARG A 5 -15.39 3.91 -17.67
C ARG A 5 -15.17 2.45 -17.27
N LYS A 6 -14.08 1.83 -17.74
CA LYS A 6 -13.75 0.44 -17.42
C LYS A 6 -13.39 0.29 -15.95
N PHE A 7 -12.61 1.20 -15.39
CA PHE A 7 -12.31 1.25 -13.96
C PHE A 7 -13.60 1.18 -13.12
N PHE A 8 -14.56 2.06 -13.37
CA PHE A 8 -15.80 2.06 -12.57
C PHE A 8 -16.65 0.81 -12.82
N SER A 9 -16.66 0.31 -14.06
CA SER A 9 -17.36 -0.93 -14.40
C SER A 9 -16.82 -2.12 -13.63
N ASP A 10 -15.50 -2.28 -13.59
CA ASP A 10 -14.83 -3.39 -12.88
C ASP A 10 -15.00 -3.24 -11.36
N LEU A 11 -15.02 -2.01 -10.83
CA LEU A 11 -15.18 -1.74 -9.40
C LEU A 11 -16.55 -2.15 -8.85
N ILE A 12 -17.63 -1.93 -9.62
CA ILE A 12 -19.00 -2.23 -9.18
C ILE A 12 -19.47 -3.63 -9.59
N ALA A 13 -18.70 -4.31 -10.45
CA ALA A 13 -19.06 -5.62 -10.95
C ALA A 13 -18.89 -6.67 -9.82
N PRO A 14 -19.93 -7.46 -9.53
CA PRO A 14 -19.82 -8.53 -8.55
C PRO A 14 -18.85 -9.61 -9.06
N GLN A 15 -18.05 -10.17 -8.16
CA GLN A 15 -17.08 -11.26 -8.43
C GLN A 15 -15.88 -10.88 -9.31
N GLU A 16 -15.74 -9.62 -9.71
CA GLU A 16 -14.56 -9.15 -10.41
C GLU A 16 -13.42 -8.83 -9.45
N TRP A 17 -12.18 -9.02 -9.91
CA TRP A 17 -10.99 -8.70 -9.13
C TRP A 17 -10.62 -7.23 -9.25
N LEU A 18 -10.34 -6.61 -8.11
CA LEU A 18 -9.78 -5.26 -8.09
C LEU A 18 -8.36 -5.27 -8.67
N SER A 19 -8.15 -4.48 -9.73
CA SER A 19 -6.80 -4.21 -10.24
C SER A 19 -6.00 -3.28 -9.32
N SER A 20 -4.69 -3.17 -9.54
CA SER A 20 -3.82 -2.25 -8.77
C SER A 20 -4.25 -0.79 -8.88
N MET A 21 -4.88 -0.39 -9.99
CA MET A 21 -5.40 0.96 -10.16
C MET A 21 -6.49 1.28 -9.14
N HIS A 22 -7.37 0.32 -8.82
CA HIS A 22 -8.43 0.50 -7.82
C HIS A 22 -7.83 0.67 -6.43
N ILE A 23 -6.86 -0.17 -6.08
CA ILE A 23 -6.16 -0.11 -4.79
C ILE A 23 -5.38 1.20 -4.64
N ASP A 24 -4.70 1.65 -5.69
CA ASP A 24 -3.97 2.93 -5.68
C ASP A 24 -4.92 4.12 -5.60
N ALA A 25 -6.05 4.10 -6.32
CA ALA A 25 -7.05 5.16 -6.24
C ALA A 25 -7.65 5.26 -4.83
N LEU A 26 -7.98 4.11 -4.22
CA LEU A 26 -8.48 4.07 -2.84
C LEU A 26 -7.41 4.57 -1.86
N THR A 27 -6.17 4.10 -1.99
CA THR A 27 -5.05 4.56 -1.14
C THR A 27 -4.88 6.07 -1.22
N ASN A 28 -4.89 6.64 -2.42
CA ASN A 28 -4.78 8.08 -2.62
C ASN A 28 -5.97 8.83 -2.03
N LEU A 29 -7.19 8.29 -2.17
CA LEU A 29 -8.39 8.87 -1.55
C LEU A 29 -8.24 8.91 -0.02
N LEU A 30 -7.90 7.78 0.59
CA LEU A 30 -7.73 7.64 2.04
C LEU A 30 -6.63 8.57 2.59
N MET A 31 -5.50 8.68 1.87
CA MET A 31 -4.43 9.62 2.21
C MET A 31 -4.86 11.08 2.03
N SER A 32 -5.60 11.41 0.97
CA SER A 32 -6.05 12.78 0.67
C SER A 32 -7.10 13.30 1.66
N GLN A 33 -7.96 12.40 2.15
CA GLN A 33 -8.97 12.75 3.14
C GLN A 33 -8.40 12.89 4.54
N ARG A 34 -7.07 12.68 4.71
CA ARG A 34 -6.42 12.53 6.02
C ARG A 34 -7.26 11.62 6.90
N PHE A 35 -7.17 10.31 6.64
CA PHE A 35 -7.50 9.31 7.67
C PHE A 35 -7.09 9.91 9.03
N GLN A 36 -8.04 10.06 9.96
CA GLN A 36 -8.01 11.02 11.08
C GLN A 36 -6.83 10.87 12.05
N ASP A 37 -5.97 9.90 11.81
CA ASP A 37 -4.75 9.60 12.53
C ASP A 37 -3.53 10.07 11.72
N GLN A 38 -2.95 11.21 12.14
CA GLN A 38 -1.75 11.78 11.50
C GLN A 38 -0.51 10.87 11.61
N GLN A 39 -0.61 9.78 12.38
CA GLN A 39 0.48 8.85 12.63
C GLN A 39 0.44 7.61 11.71
N CYS A 40 -0.52 7.52 10.79
CA CYS A 40 -0.65 6.39 9.88
C CYS A 40 -0.35 6.80 8.42
N GLN A 41 0.53 6.05 7.76
CA GLN A 41 0.85 6.23 6.34
C GLN A 41 0.45 4.98 5.54
N ILE A 42 -0.19 5.16 4.38
CA ILE A 42 -0.43 4.08 3.42
C ILE A 42 0.55 4.20 2.25
N ILE A 43 1.20 3.10 1.88
CA ILE A 43 2.19 3.03 0.80
C ILE A 43 1.66 2.20 -0.36
N SER A 44 1.56 2.80 -1.55
CA SER A 44 1.08 2.12 -2.77
C SER A 44 1.90 0.85 -3.09
N MET A 45 1.25 -0.16 -3.66
CA MET A 45 1.90 -1.40 -4.08
C MET A 45 2.96 -1.18 -5.17
N PHE A 46 2.84 -0.13 -5.99
CA PHE A 46 3.87 0.21 -6.97
C PHE A 46 5.25 0.36 -6.30
N PHE A 47 5.26 0.94 -5.10
CA PHE A 47 6.46 1.09 -4.31
C PHE A 47 7.03 -0.26 -3.83
N VAL A 48 6.19 -1.21 -3.40
CA VAL A 48 6.68 -2.53 -3.00
C VAL A 48 7.26 -3.31 -4.18
N ASN A 49 6.66 -3.19 -5.35
CA ASN A 49 7.23 -3.78 -6.56
C ASN A 49 8.56 -3.12 -6.95
N LEU A 50 8.74 -1.84 -6.63
CA LEU A 50 10.01 -1.15 -6.76
C LEU A 50 11.04 -1.68 -5.74
N LEU A 51 10.63 -1.95 -4.49
CA LEU A 51 11.43 -2.63 -3.45
C LEU A 51 11.87 -4.03 -3.86
N LYS A 52 11.04 -4.79 -4.57
CA LYS A 52 11.44 -6.13 -5.07
C LYS A 52 12.46 -6.08 -6.20
N LYS A 53 12.44 -5.01 -7.01
CA LYS A 53 13.30 -4.87 -8.20
C LYS A 53 14.67 -4.29 -7.89
N LYS A 54 14.78 -3.44 -6.87
CA LYS A 54 16.05 -2.91 -6.38
C LYS A 54 16.43 -3.67 -5.12
N ARG A 55 17.66 -4.15 -5.01
CA ARG A 55 18.15 -4.61 -3.72
C ARG A 55 18.38 -3.39 -2.84
N PHE A 56 17.51 -3.21 -1.84
CA PHE A 56 17.67 -2.18 -0.82
C PHE A 56 18.50 -2.74 0.33
N ASP A 57 19.70 -3.22 -0.01
CA ASP A 57 20.59 -3.88 0.94
C ASP A 57 21.31 -2.85 1.83
N LYS A 58 21.34 -1.57 1.41
CA LYS A 58 22.01 -0.48 2.12
C LYS A 58 21.02 0.63 2.53
N PRO A 59 21.27 1.34 3.64
CA PRO A 59 20.47 2.50 4.04
C PRO A 59 20.44 3.63 2.98
N GLU A 60 21.50 3.76 2.18
CA GLU A 60 21.58 4.71 1.07
C GLU A 60 20.53 4.45 -0.02
N ASP A 61 20.14 3.18 -0.23
CA ASP A 61 19.15 2.82 -1.25
C ASP A 61 17.77 3.37 -0.87
N TRP A 62 17.41 3.26 0.42
CA TRP A 62 16.15 3.77 0.97
C TRP A 62 16.12 5.30 0.96
N SER A 63 17.18 5.91 1.49
CA SER A 63 17.33 7.35 1.57
C SER A 63 17.60 8.01 0.23
N GLY A 64 17.83 7.26 -0.85
CA GLY A 64 17.94 7.76 -2.23
C GLY A 64 16.61 7.81 -2.97
N ASP A 65 15.59 7.10 -2.50
CA ASP A 65 14.34 6.92 -3.24
C ASP A 65 13.43 8.16 -3.17
N ARG A 66 13.06 8.68 -4.34
CA ARG A 66 12.25 9.92 -4.46
C ARG A 66 10.86 9.78 -3.85
N PHE A 67 10.32 8.57 -3.76
CA PHE A 67 9.00 8.35 -3.16
C PHE A 67 9.11 8.34 -1.64
N LEU A 68 10.06 7.58 -1.08
CA LEU A 68 10.25 7.50 0.38
C LEU A 68 10.67 8.82 1.01
N LYS A 69 11.42 9.64 0.27
CA LYS A 69 11.77 11.01 0.71
C LYS A 69 10.58 11.94 0.92
N ARG A 70 9.45 11.66 0.27
CA ARG A 70 8.24 12.50 0.37
C ARG A 70 7.39 12.16 1.58
N ILE A 71 7.60 10.99 2.17
CA ILE A 71 6.92 10.57 3.39
C ILE A 71 7.68 11.20 4.55
N ASP A 72 6.97 11.95 5.39
CA ASP A 72 7.52 12.33 6.69
C ASP A 72 7.35 11.14 7.63
N TRP A 73 8.46 10.48 7.93
CA TRP A 73 8.49 9.32 8.80
C TRP A 73 8.39 9.69 10.28
N ARG A 74 8.57 10.97 10.63
CA ARG A 74 8.56 11.42 12.01
C ARG A 74 7.15 11.36 12.56
N GLY A 75 7.00 10.69 13.71
CA GLY A 75 5.70 10.57 14.37
C GLY A 75 4.73 9.60 13.69
N LEU A 76 5.18 8.84 12.69
CA LEU A 76 4.41 7.69 12.21
C LEU A 76 4.48 6.57 13.25
N SER A 77 3.33 6.11 13.71
CA SER A 77 3.19 4.90 14.52
C SER A 77 2.96 3.67 13.65
N LYS A 78 2.36 3.85 12.45
CA LYS A 78 1.97 2.73 11.58
C LYS A 78 2.16 3.01 10.08
N VAL A 79 2.48 1.95 9.36
CA VAL A 79 2.55 1.94 7.89
C VAL A 79 1.71 0.80 7.34
N LEU A 80 0.78 1.11 6.44
CA LEU A 80 -0.08 0.16 5.76
C LEU A 80 0.40 -0.07 4.33
N ILE A 81 0.51 -1.34 3.94
CA ILE A 81 1.07 -1.76 2.66
C ILE A 81 0.13 -2.80 2.03
N PRO A 82 -0.73 -2.42 1.08
CA PRO A 82 -1.47 -3.38 0.27
C PRO A 82 -0.51 -4.16 -0.63
N LEU A 83 -0.67 -5.49 -0.66
CA LEU A 83 0.16 -6.40 -1.43
C LEU A 83 -0.72 -7.32 -2.27
N ASN A 84 -0.34 -7.49 -3.53
CA ASN A 84 -0.89 -8.53 -4.37
C ASN A 84 0.03 -9.75 -4.32
N VAL A 85 -0.49 -10.83 -3.77
CA VAL A 85 0.17 -12.13 -3.66
C VAL A 85 -0.04 -12.89 -4.96
N GLU A 86 1.06 -13.19 -5.65
CA GLU A 86 1.08 -13.96 -6.90
C GLU A 86 0.15 -13.47 -8.02
N ASN A 87 -0.23 -12.19 -8.04
CA ASN A 87 -1.22 -11.64 -8.98
C ASN A 87 -2.61 -12.30 -8.86
N LYS A 88 -2.94 -12.86 -7.69
CA LYS A 88 -4.17 -13.62 -7.45
C LYS A 88 -4.99 -13.13 -6.28
N HIS A 89 -4.35 -12.53 -5.27
CA HIS A 89 -5.02 -12.22 -4.00
C HIS A 89 -4.44 -10.95 -3.38
N TRP A 90 -5.30 -10.15 -2.75
CA TRP A 90 -4.90 -8.94 -2.05
C TRP A 90 -4.85 -9.16 -0.54
N ILE A 91 -3.71 -8.86 0.05
CA ILE A 91 -3.51 -8.81 1.50
C ILE A 91 -3.13 -7.40 1.92
N LEU A 92 -3.32 -7.10 3.20
CA LEU A 92 -2.84 -5.85 3.81
C LEU A 92 -1.77 -6.18 4.85
N CYS A 93 -0.60 -5.58 4.70
CA CYS A 93 0.45 -5.63 5.70
C CYS A 93 0.43 -4.34 6.54
N GLU A 94 0.41 -4.47 7.86
CA GLU A 94 0.58 -3.37 8.81
C GLU A 94 1.94 -3.52 9.48
N VAL A 95 2.78 -2.51 9.33
CA VAL A 95 4.03 -2.36 10.09
C VAL A 95 3.74 -1.39 11.24
N ASN A 96 3.68 -1.91 12.46
CA ASN A 96 3.64 -1.10 13.67
C ASN A 96 5.07 -0.71 14.04
N LEU A 97 5.39 0.58 13.92
CA LEU A 97 6.72 1.13 14.16
C LEU A 97 7.03 1.27 15.65
N GLU A 98 6.00 1.42 16.50
CA GLU A 98 6.16 1.52 17.96
C GLU A 98 6.41 0.14 18.58
N GLU A 99 5.61 -0.86 18.18
CA GLU A 99 5.73 -2.23 18.69
C GLU A 99 6.81 -3.04 17.98
N VAL A 100 7.32 -2.56 16.84
CA VAL A 100 8.25 -3.28 15.95
C VAL A 100 7.68 -4.64 15.53
N VAL A 101 6.40 -4.63 15.16
CA VAL A 101 5.66 -5.84 14.76
C VAL A 101 5.07 -5.64 13.37
N VAL A 102 5.11 -6.72 12.58
CA VAL A 102 4.43 -6.79 11.29
C VAL A 102 3.22 -7.71 11.42
N LYS A 103 2.03 -7.17 11.12
CA LYS A 103 0.78 -7.93 11.04
C LYS A 103 0.37 -8.08 9.58
N VAL A 104 -0.12 -9.26 9.21
CA VAL A 104 -0.62 -9.53 7.87
C VAL A 104 -2.10 -9.89 7.97
N TYR A 105 -2.94 -9.05 7.38
CA TYR A 105 -4.36 -9.28 7.23
C TYR A 105 -4.61 -9.96 5.89
N ASP A 106 -5.02 -11.22 5.97
CA ASP A 106 -5.31 -12.07 4.82
C ASP A 106 -6.74 -12.62 4.96
N SER A 107 -7.66 -12.10 4.14
CA SER A 107 -9.07 -12.46 4.20
C SER A 107 -9.39 -13.87 3.70
N LEU A 108 -8.47 -14.53 2.99
CA LEU A 108 -8.63 -15.90 2.52
C LEU A 108 -8.09 -16.93 3.51
N LYS A 109 -7.33 -16.50 4.52
CA LYS A 109 -6.93 -17.35 5.63
C LYS A 109 -7.99 -17.34 6.72
N THR A 110 -8.70 -18.44 6.85
CA THR A 110 -9.43 -18.76 8.08
C THR A 110 -8.45 -19.21 9.16
N SER A 111 -8.65 -18.70 10.37
CA SER A 111 -7.92 -19.06 11.60
C SER A 111 -7.94 -20.55 11.89
#